data_AF-A0A1E7RJG9-F1
#
_entry.id   AF-A0A1E7RJG9-F1
#
_cell.length_a   1.000
_cell.length_b   1.000
_cell.length_c   1.000
_cell.angle_alpha   90.00
_cell.angle_beta   90.00
_cell.angle_gamma   90.00
#
_symmetry.space_group_name_H-M   'P 1'
#
loop_
_entity.id
_entity.type
_entity.pdbx_description
1 polymer ?
#
loop_
_entity_poly.entity_id
_entity_poly.type
_entity_poly.pdbx_seq_one_letter_code
_entity_poly.pdbx_strand_id
1 'polypeptide(L)'
;MQRRDFIRNASLALAAIGFPALPACAAAGGQVGLRRLGEPQPFDFAILKGQARALSEAAYKTHRRTLPGPLEALDWDQYQSIRYRQDHALWADQPGRFQAKFFHLGLYFHSPVRMFDVVDGKAQELAYDPAAFDYGSSGLKNGHLPADLGFAGFRLNTRQDTDRDFAAFLGASYFRAVGKEGQYGQSARGLAIDTGMDRPEEFPDFIAYFLEQPAKDSNTLVVYALLDSPSVAGAYRFAITNGDVLLMDVDVALYPRKAIERLGIAPCTSMYQVGENDRRMAWDWRPEIHDTDGLSMWTGAGEWIWRPLSNPRQLRFNMFVDNNPRGFGLLQRDRNFDHYQDDGVFYEKRPCLWVEPKGQWGKGSVQLVEIPTVDETFDNIVAFWNPEAKPQPGQEMLIGYRLYWGAEPPARPPLAQAVATRTGLGGVIGKKRERFSWRFAVDFQGGELASLIDKGEVEAVVQTSRGTTEIVSARPLREIKGYRAMFDLVPPDESTDQIDIRLYLRSGGKTLTETWLYQYNPPPAGAPERTLY
;
A
#
# COMPACT_ATOMS: atom_id res chain seq x y z
N MET A 1 3.31 20.60 -7.80
CA MET A 1 2.02 20.09 -7.29
C MET A 1 2.09 20.12 -5.77
N GLN A 2 1.09 20.70 -5.09
CA GLN A 2 1.06 20.65 -3.63
C GLN A 2 0.59 19.26 -3.18
N ARG A 3 1.22 18.70 -2.14
CA ARG A 3 0.95 17.35 -1.59
C ARG A 3 -0.55 17.07 -1.34
N ARG A 4 -1.32 18.09 -0.99
CA ARG A 4 -2.78 18.03 -0.78
C ARG A 4 -3.55 17.61 -2.04
N ASP A 5 -3.08 18.02 -3.22
CA ASP A 5 -3.72 17.70 -4.50
C ASP A 5 -3.32 16.31 -5.01
N PHE A 6 -2.25 15.71 -4.47
CA PHE A 6 -1.77 14.38 -4.87
C PHE A 6 -2.18 13.26 -3.92
N ILE A 7 -2.19 13.50 -2.60
CA ILE A 7 -2.63 12.50 -1.60
C ILE A 7 -4.17 12.30 -1.64
N ARG A 8 -4.93 13.28 -2.14
CA ARG A 8 -6.33 13.10 -2.55
C ARG A 8 -6.53 11.94 -3.55
N ASN A 9 -5.48 11.49 -4.22
CA ASN A 9 -5.57 10.71 -5.46
C ASN A 9 -5.28 9.21 -5.33
N ALA A 10 -4.94 8.70 -4.14
CA ALA A 10 -4.70 7.27 -3.95
C ALA A 10 -5.89 6.55 -3.29
N SER A 11 -6.56 7.17 -2.32
CA SER A 11 -7.42 6.49 -1.33
C SER A 11 -8.91 6.41 -1.66
N LEU A 12 -9.36 7.02 -2.76
CA LEU A 12 -10.76 6.96 -3.20
C LEU A 12 -10.92 6.03 -4.42
N ALA A 13 -10.99 4.74 -4.17
CA ALA A 13 -11.60 3.78 -5.10
C ALA A 13 -12.43 2.81 -4.25
N LEU A 14 -13.52 3.32 -3.70
CA LEU A 14 -14.51 2.54 -2.97
C LEU A 14 -15.18 1.56 -3.94
N ALA A 15 -15.07 0.28 -3.58
CA ALA A 15 -15.83 -0.81 -4.18
C ALA A 15 -17.33 -0.49 -4.10
N ALA A 16 -18.03 -0.53 -5.24
CA ALA A 16 -19.48 -0.46 -5.26
C ALA A 16 -20.05 -1.79 -5.80
N ILE A 17 -20.88 -2.39 -4.96
CA ILE A 17 -21.57 -3.67 -5.10
C ILE A 17 -22.84 -3.50 -5.96
N GLY A 18 -23.12 -4.49 -6.83
CA GLY A 18 -24.46 -5.10 -7.02
C GLY A 18 -25.56 -4.42 -7.88
N PHE A 19 -25.83 -5.03 -9.03
CA PHE A 19 -26.94 -4.97 -10.04
C PHE A 19 -28.40 -4.64 -9.61
N PRO A 20 -29.30 -4.31 -10.59
CA PRO A 20 -30.02 -5.34 -11.37
C PRO A 20 -29.85 -5.22 -12.90
N ALA A 21 -29.94 -6.38 -13.57
CA ALA A 21 -29.76 -6.60 -15.01
C ALA A 21 -30.92 -6.06 -15.88
N LEU A 22 -30.61 -5.63 -17.11
CA LEU A 22 -31.58 -5.40 -18.20
C LEU A 22 -31.01 -5.86 -19.57
N PRO A 23 -31.89 -6.17 -20.54
CA PRO A 23 -31.64 -7.20 -21.54
C PRO A 23 -30.80 -6.75 -22.74
N ALA A 24 -30.07 -7.70 -23.29
CA ALA A 24 -29.27 -7.56 -24.50
C ALA A 24 -30.14 -7.37 -25.75
N CYS A 25 -29.95 -6.25 -26.44
CA CYS A 25 -30.31 -6.13 -27.86
C CYS A 25 -29.03 -6.32 -28.68
N ALA A 26 -29.03 -7.37 -29.50
CA ALA A 26 -27.99 -7.64 -30.48
C ALA A 26 -28.02 -6.57 -31.60
N ALA A 27 -26.87 -5.96 -31.87
CA ALA A 27 -26.63 -5.20 -33.09
C ALA A 27 -25.42 -5.81 -33.83
N ALA A 28 -25.56 -5.90 -35.14
CA ALA A 28 -24.66 -6.61 -36.03
C ALA A 28 -23.33 -5.88 -36.27
N GLY A 29 -22.22 -6.61 -36.08
CA GLY A 29 -21.24 -6.88 -37.14
C GLY A 29 -20.40 -5.75 -37.73
N GLY A 30 -19.61 -5.05 -36.90
CA GLY A 30 -18.29 -4.53 -37.30
C GLY A 30 -17.24 -5.18 -36.39
N GLN A 31 -15.99 -5.38 -36.82
CA GLN A 31 -14.94 -5.88 -35.92
C GLN A 31 -14.75 -4.87 -34.77
N VAL A 32 -15.35 -5.19 -33.63
CA VAL A 32 -15.21 -4.45 -32.37
C VAL A 32 -13.89 -4.89 -31.75
N GLY A 33 -12.89 -4.01 -31.76
CA GLY A 33 -11.57 -4.33 -31.23
C GLY A 33 -10.68 -3.09 -31.19
N LEU A 34 -9.73 -3.07 -30.25
CA LEU A 34 -8.80 -1.97 -30.08
C LEU A 34 -7.94 -1.77 -31.34
N ARG A 35 -7.95 -0.56 -31.87
CA ARG A 35 -7.09 -0.17 -33.00
C ARG A 35 -5.63 -0.19 -32.55
N ARG A 36 -4.77 -0.89 -33.30
CA ARG A 36 -3.33 -0.90 -33.07
C ARG A 36 -2.63 0.12 -33.98
N LEU A 37 -1.57 0.76 -33.48
CA LEU A 37 -0.80 1.80 -34.16
C LEU A 37 0.57 1.28 -34.57
N GLY A 38 1.00 1.66 -35.78
CA GLY A 38 2.30 1.28 -36.33
C GLY A 38 2.47 -0.22 -36.59
N GLU A 39 3.67 -0.64 -37.00
CA GLU A 39 4.03 -2.05 -37.18
C GLU A 39 4.55 -2.65 -35.86
N PRO A 40 4.25 -3.92 -35.54
CA PRO A 40 4.80 -4.60 -34.37
C PRO A 40 6.34 -4.57 -34.34
N GLN A 41 6.92 -4.13 -33.23
CA GLN A 41 8.38 -4.00 -33.04
C GLN A 41 8.91 -5.06 -32.08
N PRO A 42 10.12 -5.64 -32.31
CA PRO A 42 10.75 -6.53 -31.34
C PRO A 42 10.82 -5.90 -29.94
N PHE A 43 10.48 -6.69 -28.93
CA PHE A 43 10.38 -6.22 -27.57
C PHE A 43 10.80 -7.31 -26.57
N ASP A 44 11.60 -6.90 -25.60
CA ASP A 44 11.91 -7.67 -24.39
C ASP A 44 12.29 -6.70 -23.26
N PHE A 45 12.56 -7.24 -22.08
CA PHE A 45 12.95 -6.42 -20.93
C PHE A 45 14.29 -5.69 -21.11
N ALA A 46 15.22 -6.26 -21.89
CA ALA A 46 16.52 -5.63 -22.14
C ALA A 46 16.37 -4.36 -23.00
N ILE A 47 15.50 -4.40 -24.00
CA ILE A 47 15.12 -3.23 -24.81
C ILE A 47 14.50 -2.16 -23.92
N LEU A 48 13.58 -2.53 -23.02
CA LEU A 48 12.96 -1.58 -22.10
C LEU A 48 13.96 -0.92 -21.15
N LYS A 49 14.91 -1.69 -20.61
CA LYS A 49 16.04 -1.15 -19.82
C LYS A 49 16.86 -0.14 -20.62
N GLY A 50 17.14 -0.45 -21.90
CA GLY A 50 17.79 0.48 -22.82
C GLY A 50 17.02 1.78 -23.01
N GLN A 51 15.70 1.72 -23.15
CA GLN A 51 14.83 2.90 -23.23
C GLN A 51 14.87 3.74 -21.95
N ALA A 52 14.79 3.10 -20.78
CA ALA A 52 14.88 3.79 -19.48
C ALA A 52 16.25 4.48 -19.30
N ARG A 53 17.34 3.81 -19.66
CA ARG A 53 18.68 4.40 -19.63
C ARG A 53 18.79 5.61 -20.56
N ALA A 54 18.34 5.49 -21.81
CA ALA A 54 18.34 6.60 -22.77
C ALA A 54 17.50 7.78 -22.27
N LEU A 55 16.35 7.52 -21.62
CA LEU A 55 15.58 8.55 -20.96
C LEU A 55 16.42 9.27 -19.90
N SER A 56 17.10 8.54 -19.02
CA SER A 56 17.91 9.12 -17.92
C SER A 56 19.02 10.06 -18.40
N GLU A 57 19.54 9.85 -19.61
CA GLU A 57 20.61 10.64 -20.22
C GLU A 57 20.10 11.94 -20.89
N ALA A 58 18.79 12.03 -21.17
CA ALA A 58 18.15 13.24 -21.69
C ALA A 58 17.72 14.21 -20.57
N ALA A 59 17.33 15.44 -20.89
CA ALA A 59 16.65 16.31 -19.93
C ALA A 59 15.20 15.81 -19.69
N TYR A 60 14.77 15.76 -18.43
CA TYR A 60 13.39 15.40 -18.09
C TYR A 60 12.38 16.38 -18.70
N LYS A 61 11.26 15.83 -19.20
CA LYS A 61 10.11 16.59 -19.68
C LYS A 61 8.87 16.09 -18.96
N THR A 62 8.04 17.03 -18.51
CA THR A 62 6.77 16.69 -17.86
C THR A 62 5.84 15.93 -18.80
N HIS A 63 5.27 14.83 -18.32
CA HIS A 63 4.25 14.05 -19.04
C HIS A 63 2.83 14.54 -18.79
N ARG A 64 2.65 15.40 -17.78
CA ARG A 64 1.38 16.07 -17.48
C ARG A 64 0.94 16.93 -18.67
N ARG A 65 -0.29 16.75 -19.14
CA ARG A 65 -0.93 17.59 -20.16
C ARG A 65 -1.98 18.51 -19.53
N THR A 66 -2.31 19.59 -20.23
CA THR A 66 -3.54 20.34 -19.97
C THR A 66 -4.67 19.64 -20.72
N LEU A 67 -5.71 19.19 -20.01
CA LEU A 67 -6.84 18.51 -20.65
C LEU A 67 -7.83 19.54 -21.22
N PRO A 68 -8.67 19.14 -22.20
CA PRO A 68 -9.84 19.92 -22.60
C PRO A 68 -10.70 20.33 -21.40
N GLY A 69 -11.27 21.55 -21.45
CA GLY A 69 -12.06 22.13 -20.34
C GLY A 69 -13.11 21.20 -19.73
N PRO A 70 -13.92 20.46 -20.51
CA PRO A 70 -14.88 19.51 -19.95
C PRO A 70 -14.26 18.38 -19.11
N LEU A 71 -13.02 17.97 -19.39
CA LEU A 71 -12.31 16.93 -18.62
C LEU A 71 -11.66 17.49 -17.35
N GLU A 72 -11.15 18.72 -17.40
CA GLU A 72 -10.62 19.44 -16.23
C GLU A 72 -11.73 19.77 -15.22
N ALA A 73 -12.96 19.98 -15.70
CA ALA A 73 -14.10 20.36 -14.88
C ALA A 73 -14.90 19.19 -14.29
N LEU A 74 -14.50 17.94 -14.58
CA LEU A 74 -15.18 16.77 -14.04
C LEU A 74 -15.13 16.79 -12.51
N ASP A 75 -16.29 16.61 -11.89
CA ASP A 75 -16.37 16.25 -10.48
C ASP A 75 -16.20 14.73 -10.28
N TRP A 76 -16.24 14.30 -9.01
CA TRP A 76 -16.03 12.91 -8.64
C TRP A 76 -17.09 11.97 -9.24
N ASP A 77 -18.37 12.33 -9.13
CA ASP A 77 -19.49 11.49 -9.55
C ASP A 77 -19.54 11.40 -11.09
N GLN A 78 -19.25 12.50 -11.77
CA GLN A 78 -19.12 12.54 -13.21
C GLN A 78 -17.98 11.65 -13.70
N TYR A 79 -16.80 11.73 -13.10
CA TYR A 79 -15.67 10.86 -13.46
C TYR A 79 -16.01 9.39 -13.18
N GLN A 80 -16.60 9.09 -12.02
CA GLN A 80 -17.06 7.75 -11.67
C GLN A 80 -18.16 7.23 -12.60
N SER A 81 -18.91 8.07 -13.31
CA SER A 81 -19.90 7.57 -14.27
C SER A 81 -19.29 7.02 -15.57
N ILE A 82 -18.00 7.31 -15.84
CA ILE A 82 -17.31 6.82 -17.04
C ILE A 82 -16.92 5.34 -16.84
N ARG A 83 -17.29 4.49 -17.81
CA ARG A 83 -17.08 3.05 -17.77
C ARG A 83 -16.42 2.55 -19.05
N TYR A 84 -15.45 1.66 -18.91
CA TYR A 84 -14.83 1.01 -20.06
C TYR A 84 -15.72 -0.13 -20.55
N ARG A 85 -15.99 -0.19 -21.85
CA ARG A 85 -16.88 -1.20 -22.41
C ARG A 85 -16.22 -2.57 -22.46
N GLN A 86 -16.98 -3.60 -22.07
CA GLN A 86 -16.51 -4.97 -22.01
C GLN A 86 -16.11 -5.52 -23.39
N ASP A 87 -16.83 -5.14 -24.45
CA ASP A 87 -16.56 -5.56 -25.83
C ASP A 87 -15.31 -4.92 -26.43
N HIS A 88 -14.72 -3.92 -25.78
CA HIS A 88 -13.46 -3.27 -26.19
C HIS A 88 -12.26 -3.73 -25.35
N ALA A 89 -12.45 -4.59 -24.34
CA ALA A 89 -11.35 -5.00 -23.46
C ALA A 89 -10.24 -5.70 -24.24
N LEU A 90 -8.98 -5.42 -23.86
CA LEU A 90 -7.84 -6.11 -24.45
C LEU A 90 -7.95 -7.61 -24.15
N TRP A 91 -7.78 -8.40 -25.21
CA TRP A 91 -7.96 -9.86 -25.24
C TRP A 91 -9.40 -10.35 -25.03
N ALA A 92 -10.43 -9.50 -25.05
CA ALA A 92 -11.82 -9.93 -24.85
C ALA A 92 -12.24 -11.12 -25.74
N ASP A 93 -11.78 -11.12 -26.98
CA ASP A 93 -12.05 -12.07 -28.06
C ASP A 93 -11.12 -13.30 -28.08
N GLN A 94 -10.07 -13.32 -27.27
CA GLN A 94 -9.08 -14.41 -27.26
C GLN A 94 -9.40 -15.48 -26.21
N PRO A 95 -8.98 -16.74 -26.38
CA PRO A 95 -9.07 -17.73 -25.30
C PRO A 95 -8.04 -17.41 -24.20
N GLY A 96 -8.42 -17.48 -22.92
CA GLY A 96 -7.50 -17.24 -21.81
C GLY A 96 -8.21 -16.92 -20.50
N ARG A 97 -7.46 -16.60 -19.43
CA ARG A 97 -8.03 -16.30 -18.10
C ARG A 97 -8.25 -14.82 -17.82
N PHE A 98 -7.52 -13.95 -18.51
CA PHE A 98 -7.43 -12.52 -18.18
C PHE A 98 -7.90 -11.63 -19.32
N GLN A 99 -8.29 -10.42 -18.94
CA GLN A 99 -8.61 -9.30 -19.82
C GLN A 99 -8.10 -8.00 -19.18
N ALA A 100 -7.79 -7.00 -20.00
CA ALA A 100 -7.42 -5.68 -19.50
C ALA A 100 -8.42 -4.61 -19.98
N LYS A 101 -8.75 -3.68 -19.07
CA LYS A 101 -9.57 -2.50 -19.35
C LYS A 101 -8.77 -1.25 -19.04
N PHE A 102 -9.06 -0.15 -19.74
CA PHE A 102 -8.30 1.08 -19.58
C PHE A 102 -9.08 2.15 -18.82
N PHE A 103 -8.36 2.99 -18.08
CA PHE A 103 -8.91 4.14 -17.39
C PHE A 103 -8.92 5.37 -18.32
N HIS A 104 -9.94 6.21 -18.18
CA HIS A 104 -10.09 7.44 -18.95
C HIS A 104 -9.33 8.58 -18.26
N LEU A 105 -8.76 9.52 -19.03
CA LEU A 105 -8.19 10.76 -18.47
C LEU A 105 -9.28 11.69 -17.92
N GLY A 106 -8.92 12.60 -17.05
CA GLY A 106 -9.85 13.54 -16.43
C GLY A 106 -9.82 13.49 -14.92
N LEU A 107 -10.53 14.43 -14.29
CA LEU A 107 -10.41 14.70 -12.86
C LEU A 107 -8.94 14.98 -12.49
N TYR A 108 -8.23 14.06 -11.83
CA TYR A 108 -6.81 14.22 -11.44
C TYR A 108 -5.84 13.54 -12.41
N PHE A 109 -6.33 12.78 -13.39
CA PHE A 109 -5.50 11.99 -14.28
C PHE A 109 -5.24 12.76 -15.57
N HIS A 110 -4.18 13.58 -15.56
CA HIS A 110 -3.82 14.46 -16.68
C HIS A 110 -2.62 13.96 -17.51
N SER A 111 -1.96 12.90 -17.07
CA SER A 111 -0.80 12.32 -17.76
C SER A 111 -1.25 11.09 -18.55
N PRO A 112 -1.24 11.12 -19.89
CA PRO A 112 -1.52 9.93 -20.67
C PRO A 112 -0.40 8.90 -20.53
N VAL A 113 -0.80 7.65 -20.51
CA VAL A 113 0.08 6.49 -20.47
C VAL A 113 -0.07 5.71 -21.76
N ARG A 114 1.05 5.41 -22.41
CA ARG A 114 1.05 4.62 -23.65
C ARG A 114 0.83 3.15 -23.32
N MET A 115 -0.03 2.47 -24.06
CA MET A 115 -0.36 1.07 -23.85
C MET A 115 0.10 0.25 -25.05
N PHE A 116 0.73 -0.89 -24.81
CA PHE A 116 1.20 -1.79 -25.84
C PHE A 116 0.71 -3.20 -25.59
N ASP A 117 0.25 -3.87 -26.65
CA ASP A 117 -0.02 -5.31 -26.67
C ASP A 117 1.26 -6.00 -27.14
N VAL A 118 1.72 -7.01 -26.40
CA VAL A 118 2.93 -7.79 -26.73
C VAL A 118 2.55 -9.22 -27.08
N VAL A 119 2.81 -9.59 -28.33
CA VAL A 119 2.53 -10.92 -28.88
C VAL A 119 3.80 -11.47 -29.51
N ASP A 120 4.20 -12.68 -29.15
CA ASP A 120 5.38 -13.38 -29.67
C ASP A 120 6.66 -12.51 -29.66
N GLY A 121 6.89 -11.80 -28.56
CA GLY A 121 8.06 -10.92 -28.39
C GLY A 121 8.04 -9.66 -29.24
N LYS A 122 6.86 -9.23 -29.71
CA LYS A 122 6.69 -7.98 -30.45
C LYS A 122 5.62 -7.09 -29.82
N ALA A 123 5.98 -5.83 -29.56
CA ALA A 123 5.09 -4.82 -29.02
C ALA A 123 4.42 -4.00 -30.14
N GLN A 124 3.12 -3.74 -30.01
CA GLN A 124 2.38 -2.82 -30.87
C GLN A 124 1.52 -1.88 -30.01
N GLU A 125 1.54 -0.59 -30.31
CA GLU A 125 0.85 0.42 -29.51
C GLU A 125 -0.67 0.34 -29.71
N LEU A 126 -1.42 0.54 -28.64
CA LEU A 126 -2.88 0.58 -28.64
C LEU A 126 -3.34 2.03 -28.75
N ALA A 127 -4.16 2.32 -29.75
CA ALA A 127 -4.76 3.63 -29.92
C ALA A 127 -5.83 3.88 -28.86
N TYR A 128 -5.88 5.10 -28.34
CA TYR A 128 -7.07 5.59 -27.67
C TYR A 128 -8.26 5.58 -28.63
N ASP A 129 -9.41 5.14 -28.13
CA ASP A 129 -10.68 5.13 -28.84
C ASP A 129 -11.77 5.65 -27.91
N PRO A 130 -12.37 6.83 -28.18
CA PRO A 130 -13.50 7.34 -27.42
C PRO A 130 -14.69 6.38 -27.36
N ALA A 131 -14.88 5.54 -28.39
CA ALA A 131 -15.99 4.59 -28.48
C ALA A 131 -15.83 3.40 -27.52
N ALA A 132 -14.63 3.19 -26.96
CA ALA A 132 -14.36 2.16 -25.95
C ALA A 132 -14.91 2.53 -24.56
N PHE A 133 -15.45 3.74 -24.38
CA PHE A 133 -15.99 4.21 -23.12
C PHE A 133 -17.50 4.50 -23.23
N ASP A 134 -18.24 4.05 -22.23
CA ASP A 134 -19.56 4.60 -21.89
C ASP A 134 -19.34 5.80 -20.96
N TYR A 135 -19.88 6.95 -21.35
CA TYR A 135 -19.70 8.21 -20.63
C TYR A 135 -20.77 8.43 -19.56
N GLY A 136 -21.79 7.59 -19.47
CA GLY A 136 -22.83 7.69 -18.43
C GLY A 136 -23.38 9.11 -18.26
N SER A 137 -23.37 9.61 -17.03
CA SER A 137 -23.80 10.96 -16.64
C SER A 137 -22.68 12.00 -16.62
N SER A 138 -21.49 11.71 -17.18
CA SER A 138 -20.32 12.61 -17.13
C SER A 138 -20.50 13.90 -17.93
N GLY A 139 -21.52 13.98 -18.80
CA GLY A 139 -21.71 15.10 -19.73
C GLY A 139 -20.77 15.07 -20.95
N LEU A 140 -19.89 14.08 -21.07
CA LEU A 140 -18.89 14.00 -22.16
C LEU A 140 -19.41 13.35 -23.45
N LYS A 141 -20.55 12.66 -23.41
CA LYS A 141 -21.08 11.84 -24.53
C LYS A 141 -21.18 12.59 -25.88
N ASN A 142 -21.48 13.88 -25.83
CA ASN A 142 -21.62 14.74 -27.02
C ASN A 142 -20.41 15.67 -27.22
N GLY A 143 -19.38 15.53 -26.39
CA GLY A 143 -18.16 16.33 -26.47
C GLY A 143 -17.25 15.85 -27.60
N HIS A 144 -16.63 16.79 -28.31
CA HIS A 144 -15.53 16.45 -29.23
C HIS A 144 -14.27 16.22 -28.40
N LEU A 145 -13.96 14.95 -28.10
CA LEU A 145 -12.71 14.57 -27.43
C LEU A 145 -11.59 14.42 -28.46
N PRO A 146 -10.35 14.85 -28.15
CA PRO A 146 -9.20 14.64 -29.04
C PRO A 146 -8.97 13.16 -29.35
N ALA A 147 -8.67 12.84 -30.61
CA ALA A 147 -8.39 11.46 -31.03
C ALA A 147 -7.10 10.89 -30.42
N ASP A 148 -6.21 11.75 -29.92
CA ASP A 148 -4.92 11.44 -29.31
C ASP A 148 -4.90 11.70 -27.79
N LEU A 149 -6.08 11.73 -27.15
CA LEU A 149 -6.22 11.98 -25.71
C LEU A 149 -5.36 11.02 -24.86
N GLY A 150 -5.45 9.72 -25.15
CA GLY A 150 -4.69 8.67 -24.47
C GLY A 150 -5.46 8.01 -23.31
N PHE A 151 -4.80 7.06 -22.64
CA PHE A 151 -5.33 6.36 -21.47
C PHE A 151 -4.70 6.88 -20.18
N ALA A 152 -5.41 6.80 -19.06
CA ALA A 152 -4.86 7.17 -17.74
C ALA A 152 -4.09 6.05 -17.05
N GLY A 153 -4.39 4.80 -17.42
CA GLY A 153 -3.94 3.60 -16.73
C GLY A 153 -4.72 2.38 -17.18
N PHE A 154 -4.53 1.25 -16.51
CA PHE A 154 -5.27 0.02 -16.82
C PHE A 154 -5.60 -0.78 -15.56
N ARG A 155 -6.53 -1.71 -15.70
CA ARG A 155 -6.91 -2.70 -14.69
C ARG A 155 -7.06 -4.08 -15.30
N LEU A 156 -6.89 -5.09 -14.48
CA LEU A 156 -6.90 -6.50 -14.87
C LEU A 156 -8.11 -7.20 -14.26
N ASN A 157 -8.85 -7.90 -15.11
CA ASN A 157 -10.02 -8.67 -14.74
C ASN A 157 -9.81 -10.15 -15.09
N THR A 158 -10.51 -11.02 -14.37
CA THR A 158 -10.63 -12.42 -14.79
C THR A 158 -11.80 -12.55 -15.75
N ARG A 159 -11.83 -13.61 -16.57
CA ARG A 159 -13.02 -13.89 -17.38
C ARG A 159 -14.22 -14.33 -16.55
N GLN A 160 -13.98 -14.91 -15.38
CA GLN A 160 -15.05 -15.33 -14.47
C GLN A 160 -15.71 -14.14 -13.78
N ASP A 161 -14.99 -13.03 -13.64
CA ASP A 161 -15.46 -11.79 -13.02
C ASP A 161 -14.90 -10.59 -13.77
N THR A 162 -15.70 -10.07 -14.70
CA THR A 162 -15.35 -8.93 -15.54
C THR A 162 -15.66 -7.59 -14.89
N ASP A 163 -16.39 -7.58 -13.77
CA ASP A 163 -16.84 -6.36 -13.11
C ASP A 163 -15.85 -5.93 -12.04
N ARG A 164 -15.31 -6.89 -11.28
CA ARG A 164 -14.30 -6.64 -10.24
C ARG A 164 -12.91 -6.90 -10.80
N ASP A 165 -12.08 -5.87 -10.81
CA ASP A 165 -10.66 -6.01 -11.15
C ASP A 165 -9.86 -6.52 -9.95
N PHE A 166 -8.84 -7.34 -10.23
CA PHE A 166 -7.96 -7.90 -9.20
C PHE A 166 -6.64 -7.14 -9.04
N ALA A 167 -6.31 -6.29 -10.02
CA ALA A 167 -5.20 -5.36 -9.97
C ALA A 167 -5.48 -4.12 -10.84
N ALA A 168 -5.03 -2.95 -10.37
CA ALA A 168 -5.20 -1.68 -11.06
C ALA A 168 -3.91 -0.86 -10.99
N PHE A 169 -3.52 -0.25 -12.12
CA PHE A 169 -2.34 0.58 -12.31
C PHE A 169 -2.78 1.95 -12.81
N LEU A 170 -2.74 2.95 -11.93
CA LEU A 170 -3.34 4.26 -12.19
C LEU A 170 -2.72 5.34 -11.29
N GLY A 171 -2.31 6.46 -11.90
CA GLY A 171 -1.78 7.63 -11.20
C GLY A 171 -0.32 7.49 -10.79
N ALA A 172 0.54 8.40 -11.28
CA ALA A 172 1.98 8.32 -11.07
C ALA A 172 2.52 6.90 -11.33
N SER A 173 3.23 6.33 -10.36
CA SER A 173 3.69 4.94 -10.39
C SER A 173 2.93 4.02 -9.44
N TYR A 174 1.69 4.38 -9.06
CA TYR A 174 0.87 3.61 -8.14
C TYR A 174 0.22 2.41 -8.81
N PHE A 175 0.06 1.36 -8.01
CA PHE A 175 -0.77 0.21 -8.34
C PHE A 175 -1.33 -0.43 -7.08
N ARG A 176 -2.45 -1.13 -7.24
CA ARG A 176 -3.16 -1.86 -6.18
C ARG A 176 -3.47 -3.26 -6.67
N ALA A 177 -3.60 -4.19 -5.73
CA ALA A 177 -4.11 -5.52 -6.02
C ALA A 177 -4.88 -6.07 -4.81
N VAL A 178 -5.66 -7.12 -5.06
CA VAL A 178 -6.46 -7.81 -4.04
C VAL A 178 -6.05 -9.28 -3.95
N GLY A 179 -6.22 -9.87 -2.77
CA GLY A 179 -6.24 -11.32 -2.62
C GLY A 179 -7.63 -11.89 -2.85
N LYS A 180 -7.87 -13.10 -2.34
CA LYS A 180 -9.16 -13.80 -2.41
C LYS A 180 -10.36 -12.98 -1.92
N GLU A 181 -10.12 -12.08 -0.97
CA GLU A 181 -11.15 -11.24 -0.35
C GLU A 181 -11.77 -10.26 -1.35
N GLY A 182 -11.07 -9.94 -2.45
CA GLY A 182 -11.60 -9.12 -3.53
C GLY A 182 -11.85 -7.66 -3.17
N GLN A 183 -11.26 -7.17 -2.07
CA GLN A 183 -11.43 -5.81 -1.56
C GLN A 183 -10.12 -5.03 -1.71
N TYR A 184 -10.19 -3.82 -2.26
CA TYR A 184 -9.04 -2.92 -2.27
C TYR A 184 -8.84 -2.25 -0.91
N GLY A 185 -7.58 -2.02 -0.57
CA GLY A 185 -7.17 -1.19 0.56
C GLY A 185 -5.94 -0.38 0.19
N GLN A 186 -4.81 -0.77 0.76
CA GLN A 186 -3.53 -0.13 0.51
C GLN A 186 -3.05 -0.22 -0.95
N SER A 187 -2.10 0.64 -1.29
CA SER A 187 -1.41 0.69 -2.58
C SER A 187 0.06 0.33 -2.44
N ALA A 188 0.67 0.01 -3.57
CA ALA A 188 2.11 0.03 -3.78
C ALA A 188 2.47 1.10 -4.82
N ARG A 189 3.76 1.42 -4.93
CA ARG A 189 4.27 2.27 -6.01
C ARG A 189 5.51 1.64 -6.62
N GLY A 190 5.83 2.05 -7.85
CA GLY A 190 7.12 1.70 -8.46
C GLY A 190 8.28 2.22 -7.62
N LEU A 191 8.20 3.49 -7.20
CA LEU A 191 9.29 4.16 -6.47
C LEU A 191 8.77 5.34 -5.64
N ALA A 192 9.46 5.63 -4.54
CA ALA A 192 9.24 6.81 -3.71
C ALA A 192 10.52 7.65 -3.66
N ILE A 193 10.41 8.99 -3.72
CA ILE A 193 11.57 9.90 -3.75
C ILE A 193 11.34 11.06 -2.80
N ASP A 194 12.24 11.21 -1.83
CA ASP A 194 12.22 12.29 -0.83
C ASP A 194 10.93 12.34 0.01
N THR A 195 10.22 11.22 0.13
CA THR A 195 9.01 11.07 0.95
C THR A 195 9.29 11.39 2.41
N GLY A 196 8.50 12.28 3.01
CA GLY A 196 8.63 12.66 4.42
C GLY A 196 9.86 13.53 4.72
N MET A 197 10.42 14.22 3.72
CA MET A 197 11.46 15.23 3.92
C MET A 197 10.84 16.62 4.16
N ASP A 198 11.68 17.61 4.45
CA ASP A 198 11.35 19.02 4.62
C ASP A 198 11.07 19.77 3.29
N ARG A 199 10.97 19.02 2.20
CA ARG A 199 10.69 19.49 0.83
C ARG A 199 9.62 18.64 0.16
N PRO A 200 9.02 19.11 -0.95
CA PRO A 200 8.03 18.32 -1.67
C PRO A 200 8.59 16.97 -2.13
N GLU A 201 7.82 15.91 -1.89
CA GLU A 201 8.05 14.58 -2.45
C GLU A 201 7.99 14.63 -3.98
N GLU A 202 8.88 13.88 -4.63
CA GLU A 202 8.83 13.65 -6.07
C GLU A 202 8.08 12.33 -6.34
N PHE A 203 7.10 12.38 -7.25
CA PHE A 203 6.28 11.25 -7.63
C PHE A 203 6.63 10.82 -9.06
N PRO A 204 7.35 9.71 -9.24
CA PRO A 204 7.64 9.18 -10.58
C PRO A 204 6.39 8.65 -11.27
N ASP A 205 6.30 8.85 -12.58
CA ASP A 205 5.19 8.40 -13.42
C ASP A 205 5.56 7.09 -14.14
N PHE A 206 4.64 6.13 -14.19
CA PHE A 206 4.68 5.10 -15.22
C PHE A 206 4.08 5.66 -16.52
N ILE A 207 4.91 5.80 -17.56
CA ILE A 207 4.57 6.53 -18.79
C ILE A 207 4.23 5.60 -19.97
N ALA A 208 4.58 4.32 -19.85
CA ALA A 208 4.19 3.30 -20.82
C ALA A 208 4.06 1.93 -20.14
N TYR A 209 3.07 1.15 -20.57
CA TYR A 209 2.89 -0.25 -20.19
C TYR A 209 2.89 -1.16 -21.41
N PHE A 210 3.53 -2.32 -21.27
CA PHE A 210 3.57 -3.38 -22.27
C PHE A 210 2.94 -4.62 -21.64
N LEU A 211 1.76 -5.00 -22.14
CA LEU A 211 0.98 -6.11 -21.63
C LEU A 211 1.25 -7.33 -22.50
N GLU A 212 1.93 -8.33 -21.93
CA GLU A 212 2.26 -9.57 -22.63
C GLU A 212 1.04 -10.47 -22.66
N GLN A 213 0.63 -10.89 -23.86
CA GLN A 213 -0.51 -11.78 -24.03
C GLN A 213 -0.23 -13.10 -23.28
N PRO A 214 -1.00 -13.41 -22.23
CA PRO A 214 -0.75 -14.60 -21.43
C PRO A 214 -1.08 -15.85 -22.23
N ALA A 215 -0.31 -16.93 -22.00
CA ALA A 215 -0.69 -18.24 -22.53
C ALA A 215 -2.07 -18.65 -22.01
N LYS A 216 -2.87 -19.33 -22.84
CA LYS A 216 -4.27 -19.65 -22.59
C LYS A 216 -4.56 -20.22 -21.20
N ASP A 217 -3.71 -21.13 -20.72
CA ASP A 217 -3.91 -21.83 -19.46
C ASP A 217 -3.14 -21.20 -18.27
N SER A 218 -2.38 -20.13 -18.53
CA SER A 218 -1.55 -19.45 -17.52
C SER A 218 -2.38 -18.74 -16.47
N ASN A 219 -2.01 -18.91 -15.20
CA ASN A 219 -2.49 -18.07 -14.08
C ASN A 219 -1.60 -16.84 -13.85
N THR A 220 -0.56 -16.68 -14.65
CA THR A 220 0.39 -15.57 -14.57
C THR A 220 0.29 -14.71 -15.83
N LEU A 221 0.25 -13.41 -15.63
CA LEU A 221 0.31 -12.40 -16.68
C LEU A 221 1.53 -11.51 -16.47
N VAL A 222 2.22 -11.14 -17.54
CA VAL A 222 3.40 -10.27 -17.47
C VAL A 222 3.06 -8.87 -17.96
N VAL A 223 3.39 -7.87 -17.15
CA VAL A 223 3.33 -6.44 -17.51
C VAL A 223 4.71 -5.86 -17.39
N TYR A 224 5.14 -5.09 -18.38
CA TYR A 224 6.32 -4.25 -18.26
C TYR A 224 5.92 -2.79 -18.16
N ALA A 225 6.69 -1.99 -17.43
CA ALA A 225 6.41 -0.57 -17.27
C ALA A 225 7.67 0.28 -17.42
N LEU A 226 7.55 1.40 -18.14
CA LEU A 226 8.57 2.44 -18.24
C LEU A 226 8.24 3.55 -17.25
N LEU A 227 9.19 3.87 -16.38
CA LEU A 227 9.09 4.90 -15.35
C LEU A 227 9.96 6.09 -15.73
N ASP A 228 9.45 7.31 -15.55
CA ASP A 228 10.20 8.53 -15.75
C ASP A 228 9.85 9.59 -14.70
N SER A 229 10.85 10.36 -14.29
CA SER A 229 10.71 11.42 -13.30
C SER A 229 11.85 12.45 -13.45
N PRO A 230 11.74 13.62 -12.78
CA PRO A 230 12.84 14.59 -12.75
C PRO A 230 14.18 14.01 -12.28
N SER A 231 14.17 13.04 -11.37
CA SER A 231 15.36 12.47 -10.74
C SER A 231 15.83 11.13 -11.31
N VAL A 232 14.96 10.34 -11.94
CA VAL A 232 15.28 8.96 -12.33
C VAL A 232 14.40 8.49 -13.48
N ALA A 233 14.93 7.61 -14.32
CA ALA A 233 14.14 6.77 -15.21
C ALA A 233 14.32 5.30 -14.83
N GLY A 234 13.34 4.46 -15.13
CA GLY A 234 13.41 3.05 -14.77
C GLY A 234 12.58 2.14 -15.66
N ALA A 235 12.90 0.85 -15.62
CA ALA A 235 12.19 -0.21 -16.32
C ALA A 235 11.77 -1.28 -15.32
N TYR A 236 10.51 -1.70 -15.39
CA TYR A 236 9.91 -2.69 -14.49
C TYR A 236 9.37 -3.86 -15.29
N ARG A 237 9.48 -5.06 -14.72
CA ARG A 237 8.77 -6.26 -15.16
C ARG A 237 8.00 -6.82 -13.98
N PHE A 238 6.70 -6.95 -14.13
CA PHE A 238 5.78 -7.55 -13.18
C PHE A 238 5.29 -8.89 -13.74
N ALA A 239 5.59 -9.99 -13.07
CA ALA A 239 4.91 -11.26 -13.30
C ALA A 239 3.82 -11.44 -12.23
N ILE A 240 2.56 -11.24 -12.62
CA ILE A 240 1.40 -11.18 -11.73
C ILE A 240 0.68 -12.52 -11.77
N THR A 241 0.73 -13.27 -10.68
CA THR A 241 0.06 -14.57 -10.52
C THR A 241 -1.17 -14.39 -9.66
N ASN A 242 -2.35 -14.56 -10.27
CA ASN A 242 -3.62 -14.46 -9.57
C ASN A 242 -3.94 -15.78 -8.84
N GLY A 243 -4.09 -15.71 -7.52
CA GLY A 243 -4.38 -16.84 -6.62
C GLY A 243 -4.96 -16.33 -5.30
N ASP A 244 -5.19 -17.24 -4.34
CA ASP A 244 -5.76 -16.87 -3.02
C ASP A 244 -4.95 -15.75 -2.35
N VAL A 245 -3.62 -15.84 -2.44
CA VAL A 245 -2.71 -14.72 -2.26
C VAL A 245 -2.19 -14.35 -3.64
N LEU A 246 -2.42 -13.11 -4.07
CA LEU A 246 -1.90 -12.62 -5.34
C LEU A 246 -0.40 -12.31 -5.18
N LEU A 247 0.40 -12.85 -6.09
CA LEU A 247 1.85 -12.64 -6.13
C LEU A 247 2.21 -11.75 -7.32
N MET A 248 3.00 -10.71 -7.07
CA MET A 248 3.74 -10.00 -8.12
C MET A 248 5.24 -10.26 -7.94
N ASP A 249 5.88 -10.96 -8.87
CA ASP A 249 7.34 -11.06 -8.94
C ASP A 249 7.87 -9.91 -9.79
N VAL A 250 8.67 -9.03 -9.20
CA VAL A 250 9.06 -7.73 -9.75
C VAL A 250 10.57 -7.65 -9.96
N ASP A 251 10.96 -7.31 -11.19
CA ASP A 251 12.33 -6.93 -11.56
C ASP A 251 12.38 -5.47 -11.95
N VAL A 252 13.39 -4.75 -11.47
CA VAL A 252 13.53 -3.30 -11.62
C VAL A 252 14.95 -2.94 -12.07
N ALA A 253 15.06 -2.06 -13.05
CA ALA A 253 16.27 -1.34 -13.37
C ALA A 253 16.02 0.16 -13.21
N LEU A 254 16.82 0.85 -12.38
CA LEU A 254 16.74 2.30 -12.18
C LEU A 254 18.03 2.98 -12.65
N TYR A 255 17.86 4.16 -13.25
CA TYR A 255 18.91 4.98 -13.81
C TYR A 255 18.74 6.43 -13.30
N PRO A 256 19.41 6.80 -12.20
CA PRO A 256 19.30 8.15 -11.66
C PRO A 256 19.85 9.20 -12.65
N ARG A 257 19.12 10.31 -12.80
CA ARG A 257 19.50 11.52 -13.56
C ARG A 257 20.35 12.48 -12.71
N LYS A 258 20.14 12.45 -11.40
CA LYS A 258 20.84 13.25 -10.39
C LYS A 258 20.93 12.46 -9.08
N ALA A 259 21.65 13.00 -8.11
CA ALA A 259 21.74 12.39 -6.79
C ALA A 259 20.36 12.43 -6.11
N ILE A 260 19.96 11.31 -5.49
CA ILE A 260 18.70 11.17 -4.75
C ILE A 260 19.04 11.02 -3.28
N GLU A 261 18.42 11.84 -2.42
CA GLU A 261 18.71 11.80 -0.99
C GLU A 261 18.00 10.64 -0.30
N ARG A 262 16.71 10.45 -0.58
CA ARG A 262 15.92 9.34 -0.05
C ARG A 262 15.19 8.62 -1.19
N LEU A 263 15.70 7.45 -1.54
CA LEU A 263 15.06 6.53 -2.47
C LEU A 263 14.27 5.48 -1.68
N GLY A 264 12.98 5.33 -1.95
CA GLY A 264 12.14 4.28 -1.40
C GLY A 264 11.88 3.18 -2.42
N ILE A 265 12.43 1.99 -2.16
CA ILE A 265 12.27 0.76 -2.92
C ILE A 265 11.10 -0.05 -2.34
N ALA A 266 10.29 -0.62 -3.23
CA ALA A 266 9.07 -1.36 -2.91
C ALA A 266 8.15 -0.62 -1.92
N PRO A 267 7.77 0.64 -2.21
CA PRO A 267 6.95 1.43 -1.30
C PRO A 267 5.53 0.89 -1.18
N CYS A 268 5.08 0.77 0.05
CA CYS A 268 3.70 0.53 0.47
C CYS A 268 3.08 1.86 0.90
N THR A 269 1.84 2.14 0.50
CA THR A 269 1.08 3.34 0.91
C THR A 269 -0.28 2.89 1.42
N SER A 270 -0.64 3.30 2.63
CA SER A 270 -1.84 2.85 3.32
C SER A 270 -2.48 4.01 4.08
N MET A 271 -3.57 3.71 4.77
CA MET A 271 -4.32 4.63 5.59
C MET A 271 -4.47 4.05 7.01
N TYR A 272 -4.32 4.91 8.03
CA TYR A 272 -4.72 4.66 9.40
C TYR A 272 -5.29 5.93 10.04
N GLN A 273 -6.55 5.93 10.48
CA GLN A 273 -7.17 7.06 11.20
C GLN A 273 -7.42 6.77 12.67
N VAL A 274 -8.05 5.63 12.97
CA VAL A 274 -8.48 5.22 14.32
C VAL A 274 -8.31 3.72 14.48
N GLY A 275 -7.83 3.28 15.64
CA GLY A 275 -7.80 1.87 16.01
C GLY A 275 -7.79 1.71 17.53
N GLU A 276 -7.64 0.47 18.00
CA GLU A 276 -7.61 0.15 19.44
C GLU A 276 -6.57 0.95 20.24
N ASN A 277 -5.42 1.24 19.63
CA ASN A 277 -4.29 1.90 20.26
C ASN A 277 -4.29 3.42 20.13
N ASP A 278 -5.00 3.98 19.16
CA ASP A 278 -5.07 5.41 18.89
C ASP A 278 -6.50 5.85 18.58
N ARG A 279 -7.07 6.60 19.52
CA ARG A 279 -8.45 7.08 19.50
C ARG A 279 -8.56 8.60 19.42
N ARG A 280 -7.48 9.31 19.12
CA ARG A 280 -7.47 10.80 19.07
C ARG A 280 -8.44 11.37 18.04
N MET A 281 -8.67 10.63 16.95
CA MET A 281 -9.59 10.98 15.85
C MET A 281 -10.85 10.11 15.81
N ALA A 282 -11.24 9.51 16.95
CA ALA A 282 -12.42 8.65 17.09
C ALA A 282 -13.71 9.45 17.28
N TRP A 283 -14.08 10.25 16.27
CA TRP A 283 -15.33 11.03 16.23
C TRP A 283 -16.45 10.33 15.44
N ASP A 284 -16.16 9.13 14.94
CA ASP A 284 -17.04 8.29 14.12
C ASP A 284 -17.71 7.21 15.00
N TRP A 285 -18.75 6.57 14.47
CA TRP A 285 -19.46 5.48 15.12
C TRP A 285 -18.69 4.14 14.99
N ARG A 286 -17.85 4.00 13.96
CA ARG A 286 -17.01 2.83 13.72
C ARG A 286 -15.90 2.76 14.78
N PRO A 287 -15.66 1.59 15.41
CA PRO A 287 -14.62 1.48 16.43
C PRO A 287 -13.20 1.64 15.88
N GLU A 288 -12.97 1.19 14.64
CA GLU A 288 -11.71 1.24 13.91
C GLU A 288 -11.90 1.65 12.45
N ILE A 289 -10.95 2.42 11.90
CA ILE A 289 -10.94 2.93 10.53
C ILE A 289 -9.50 2.98 10.04
N HIS A 290 -9.07 1.92 9.35
CA HIS A 290 -7.74 1.79 8.75
C HIS A 290 -7.69 0.68 7.71
N ASP A 291 -6.73 0.78 6.80
CA ASP A 291 -6.45 -0.22 5.78
C ASP A 291 -5.49 -1.31 6.27
N THR A 292 -4.67 -0.95 7.25
CA THR A 292 -3.63 -1.78 7.86
C THR A 292 -3.39 -1.36 9.30
N ASP A 293 -3.17 -2.33 10.18
CA ASP A 293 -2.90 -2.15 11.62
C ASP A 293 -1.46 -1.74 11.95
N GLY A 294 -0.50 -2.20 11.15
CA GLY A 294 0.89 -2.24 11.59
C GLY A 294 1.90 -2.52 10.48
N LEU A 295 3.13 -2.07 10.70
CA LEU A 295 4.30 -2.47 9.94
C LEU A 295 4.91 -3.73 10.59
N SER A 296 4.96 -4.83 9.84
CA SER A 296 5.71 -6.02 10.20
C SER A 296 7.05 -6.05 9.48
N MET A 297 8.10 -6.48 10.16
CA MET A 297 9.46 -6.61 9.61
C MET A 297 10.09 -7.92 10.03
N TRP A 298 10.75 -8.57 9.08
CA TRP A 298 11.65 -9.69 9.31
C TRP A 298 13.07 -9.26 8.94
N THR A 299 13.87 -8.97 9.96
CA THR A 299 15.18 -8.34 9.78
C THR A 299 16.20 -9.30 9.19
N GLY A 300 17.29 -8.77 8.65
CA GLY A 300 18.42 -9.58 8.18
C GLY A 300 19.01 -10.47 9.28
N ALA A 301 19.03 -9.97 10.52
CA ALA A 301 19.44 -10.70 11.72
C ALA A 301 18.43 -11.79 12.16
N GLY A 302 17.25 -11.85 11.55
CA GLY A 302 16.21 -12.84 11.83
C GLY A 302 15.22 -12.45 12.92
N GLU A 303 15.28 -11.22 13.44
CA GLU A 303 14.30 -10.70 14.37
C GLU A 303 12.98 -10.41 13.65
N TRP A 304 11.86 -10.74 14.28
CA TRP A 304 10.54 -10.29 13.86
C TRP A 304 10.12 -9.10 14.72
N ILE A 305 9.72 -8.02 14.05
CA ILE A 305 9.27 -6.78 14.69
C ILE A 305 7.85 -6.47 14.20
N TRP A 306 6.99 -6.08 15.13
CA TRP A 306 5.66 -5.52 14.88
C TRP A 306 5.61 -4.09 15.40
N ARG A 307 5.36 -3.14 14.50
CA ARG A 307 5.23 -1.70 14.78
C ARG A 307 3.78 -1.29 14.49
N PRO A 308 2.87 -1.26 15.49
CA PRO A 308 1.49 -0.79 15.28
C PRO A 308 1.46 0.63 14.73
N LEU A 309 0.58 0.91 13.78
CA LEU A 309 0.41 2.25 13.22
C LEU A 309 -0.38 3.15 14.16
N SER A 310 -0.30 4.44 13.90
CA SER A 310 -1.04 5.48 14.63
C SER A 310 -1.29 6.67 13.72
N ASN A 311 -2.15 7.58 14.16
CA ASN A 311 -2.42 8.84 13.50
C ASN A 311 -1.82 9.99 14.36
N PRO A 312 -0.52 10.29 14.23
CA PRO A 312 0.17 11.23 15.10
C PRO A 312 -0.33 12.67 14.91
N ARG A 313 -0.07 13.53 15.90
CA ARG A 313 -0.40 14.97 15.83
C ARG A 313 0.52 15.75 14.88
N GLN A 314 1.71 15.22 14.62
CA GLN A 314 2.73 15.81 13.75
C GLN A 314 3.29 14.73 12.83
N LEU A 315 3.91 15.12 11.71
CA LEU A 315 4.60 14.19 10.83
C LEU A 315 5.61 13.38 11.64
N ARG A 316 5.49 12.05 11.59
CA ARG A 316 6.41 11.15 12.25
C ARG A 316 7.15 10.33 11.21
N PHE A 317 8.44 10.20 11.44
CA PHE A 317 9.37 9.47 10.57
C PHE A 317 10.18 8.48 11.40
N ASN A 318 10.22 7.23 10.97
CA ASN A 318 11.01 6.17 11.61
C ASN A 318 11.95 5.51 10.62
N MET A 319 13.11 5.12 11.12
CA MET A 319 14.15 4.45 10.36
C MET A 319 14.63 3.22 11.14
N PHE A 320 14.31 2.03 10.63
CA PHE A 320 14.74 0.76 11.19
C PHE A 320 15.95 0.27 10.40
N VAL A 321 17.15 0.56 10.89
CA VAL A 321 18.42 0.20 10.25
C VAL A 321 18.55 -1.31 10.19
N ASP A 322 18.93 -1.82 9.00
CA ASP A 322 19.10 -3.25 8.76
C ASP A 322 20.14 -3.50 7.66
N ASN A 323 20.53 -4.76 7.49
CA ASN A 323 21.36 -5.23 6.39
C ASN A 323 20.76 -6.52 5.83
N ASN A 324 20.32 -6.48 4.57
CA ASN A 324 19.61 -7.57 3.90
C ASN A 324 18.32 -7.98 4.63
N PRO A 325 17.30 -7.12 4.71
CA PRO A 325 16.01 -7.50 5.29
C PRO A 325 15.44 -8.73 4.58
N ARG A 326 14.81 -9.63 5.33
CA ARG A 326 14.17 -10.83 4.79
C ARG A 326 12.74 -10.55 4.31
N GLY A 327 12.13 -9.50 4.85
CA GLY A 327 10.89 -8.93 4.34
C GLY A 327 10.31 -7.88 5.26
N PHE A 328 9.36 -7.11 4.76
CA PHE A 328 8.60 -6.13 5.52
C PHE A 328 7.26 -5.88 4.84
N GLY A 329 6.28 -5.35 5.56
CA GLY A 329 4.96 -5.13 4.99
C GLY A 329 4.02 -4.39 5.92
N LEU A 330 3.03 -3.71 5.34
CA LEU A 330 1.90 -3.18 6.09
C LEU A 330 0.85 -4.29 6.13
N LEU A 331 0.43 -4.68 7.32
CA LEU A 331 -0.45 -5.83 7.53
C LEU A 331 -1.74 -5.41 8.23
N GLN A 332 -2.83 -6.04 7.82
CA GLN A 332 -4.13 -6.04 8.47
C GLN A 332 -4.32 -7.36 9.22
N ARG A 333 -3.91 -7.40 10.48
CA ARG A 333 -4.06 -8.54 11.40
C ARG A 333 -5.48 -8.65 11.93
N ASP A 334 -6.14 -7.52 12.20
CA ASP A 334 -7.52 -7.53 12.66
C ASP A 334 -8.48 -7.62 11.48
N ARG A 335 -9.21 -8.73 11.41
CA ARG A 335 -10.14 -9.05 10.33
C ARG A 335 -11.53 -9.40 10.84
N ASN A 336 -11.84 -9.02 12.08
CA ASN A 336 -13.17 -9.22 12.65
C ASN A 336 -14.09 -8.06 12.29
N PHE A 337 -15.18 -8.33 11.56
CA PHE A 337 -16.17 -7.30 11.21
C PHE A 337 -16.67 -6.52 12.43
N ASP A 338 -16.78 -7.17 13.60
CA ASP A 338 -17.27 -6.52 14.82
C ASP A 338 -16.43 -5.31 15.26
N HIS A 339 -15.15 -5.24 14.86
CA HIS A 339 -14.26 -4.16 15.23
C HIS A 339 -14.35 -2.95 14.27
N TYR A 340 -14.92 -3.15 13.07
CA TYR A 340 -15.06 -2.09 12.06
C TYR A 340 -16.50 -1.64 11.88
N GLN A 341 -17.45 -2.58 11.91
CA GLN A 341 -18.88 -2.38 11.72
C GLN A 341 -19.28 -1.74 10.35
N ASP A 342 -18.36 -1.65 9.39
CA ASP A 342 -18.56 -0.97 8.10
C ASP A 342 -18.91 -1.96 6.97
N ASP A 343 -20.19 -1.97 6.55
CA ASP A 343 -20.73 -2.83 5.50
C ASP A 343 -20.71 -2.19 4.09
N GLY A 344 -20.08 -1.03 3.93
CA GLY A 344 -19.87 -0.40 2.63
C GLY A 344 -18.43 -0.56 2.13
N VAL A 345 -17.46 -0.35 3.03
CA VAL A 345 -16.04 -0.24 2.72
C VAL A 345 -15.27 -1.52 3.03
N PHE A 346 -15.72 -2.28 4.03
CA PHE A 346 -15.14 -3.57 4.46
C PHE A 346 -13.63 -3.53 4.79
N TYR A 347 -13.23 -2.67 5.73
CA TYR A 347 -11.84 -2.54 6.19
C TYR A 347 -11.24 -3.88 6.65
N GLU A 348 -12.04 -4.76 7.26
CA GLU A 348 -11.63 -6.08 7.74
C GLU A 348 -11.23 -7.04 6.60
N LYS A 349 -11.62 -6.71 5.35
CA LYS A 349 -11.30 -7.49 4.15
C LYS A 349 -10.10 -6.95 3.38
N ARG A 350 -9.62 -5.74 3.68
CA ARG A 350 -8.50 -5.11 2.97
C ARG A 350 -7.21 -5.93 3.10
N PRO A 351 -6.43 -6.08 2.02
CA PRO A 351 -5.32 -7.02 1.98
C PRO A 351 -4.12 -6.50 2.77
N CYS A 352 -3.42 -7.42 3.42
CA CYS A 352 -2.02 -7.22 3.75
C CYS A 352 -1.18 -7.07 2.47
N LEU A 353 -0.10 -6.31 2.55
CA LEU A 353 0.97 -6.30 1.55
C LEU A 353 2.31 -6.66 2.18
N TRP A 354 2.92 -7.75 1.72
CA TRP A 354 4.25 -8.18 2.14
C TRP A 354 5.27 -8.07 1.01
N VAL A 355 6.39 -7.43 1.30
CA VAL A 355 7.57 -7.31 0.43
C VAL A 355 8.60 -8.36 0.82
N GLU A 356 9.00 -9.19 -0.13
CA GLU A 356 10.11 -10.14 -0.01
C GLU A 356 11.22 -9.75 -0.99
N PRO A 357 12.39 -9.28 -0.51
CA PRO A 357 13.54 -9.01 -1.37
C PRO A 357 14.02 -10.23 -2.18
N LYS A 358 14.32 -10.02 -3.46
CA LYS A 358 15.04 -11.01 -4.28
C LYS A 358 16.54 -10.74 -4.17
N GLY A 359 17.25 -11.60 -3.44
CA GLY A 359 18.69 -11.46 -3.21
C GLY A 359 19.02 -10.49 -2.08
N GLN A 360 20.23 -9.94 -2.12
CA GLN A 360 20.77 -9.09 -1.05
C GLN A 360 20.58 -7.60 -1.39
N TRP A 361 19.83 -6.88 -0.55
CA TRP A 361 19.62 -5.43 -0.67
C TRP A 361 20.70 -4.59 0.02
N GLY A 362 21.61 -5.22 0.75
CA GLY A 362 22.69 -4.56 1.47
C GLY A 362 22.22 -3.75 2.66
N LYS A 363 23.04 -2.78 3.05
CA LYS A 363 22.79 -1.88 4.18
C LYS A 363 21.76 -0.81 3.82
N GLY A 364 20.90 -0.49 4.77
CA GLY A 364 19.90 0.54 4.62
C GLY A 364 18.93 0.52 5.79
N SER A 365 17.68 0.86 5.51
CA SER A 365 16.64 0.87 6.52
C SER A 365 15.27 0.64 5.92
N VAL A 366 14.40 -0.04 6.67
CA VAL A 366 12.95 0.08 6.45
C VAL A 366 12.55 1.42 7.07
N GLN A 367 11.94 2.30 6.28
CA GLN A 367 11.47 3.61 6.74
C GLN A 367 9.95 3.63 6.77
N LEU A 368 9.39 4.26 7.80
CA LEU A 368 7.96 4.45 8.00
C LEU A 368 7.67 5.94 8.16
N VAL A 369 6.66 6.42 7.43
CA VAL A 369 6.17 7.80 7.49
C VAL A 369 4.71 7.76 7.90
N GLU A 370 4.38 8.37 9.04
CA GLU A 370 3.02 8.52 9.54
C GLU A 370 2.65 10.01 9.50
N ILE A 371 1.63 10.35 8.70
CA ILE A 371 1.21 11.73 8.43
C ILE A 371 -0.07 11.99 9.23
N PRO A 372 -0.22 13.15 9.90
CA PRO A 372 -1.48 13.49 10.55
C PRO A 372 -2.61 13.56 9.53
N THR A 373 -3.70 12.83 9.79
CA THR A 373 -4.95 12.93 9.02
C THR A 373 -6.14 13.15 9.94
N VAL A 374 -7.21 13.70 9.37
CA VAL A 374 -8.52 13.86 10.02
C VAL A 374 -9.62 13.11 9.27
N ASP A 375 -9.28 12.47 8.16
CA ASP A 375 -10.22 11.96 7.17
C ASP A 375 -9.65 10.71 6.48
N GLU A 376 -10.51 9.70 6.26
CA GLU A 376 -10.18 8.39 5.70
C GLU A 376 -9.88 8.37 4.22
N THR A 377 -10.26 9.42 3.52
CA THR A 377 -10.04 9.56 2.09
C THR A 377 -8.60 9.94 1.74
N PHE A 378 -7.70 10.07 2.73
CA PHE A 378 -6.28 10.36 2.54
C PHE A 378 -5.38 9.25 3.12
N ASP A 379 -4.65 8.57 2.24
CA ASP A 379 -3.54 7.70 2.63
C ASP A 379 -2.50 8.52 3.41
N ASN A 380 -2.25 8.11 4.65
CA ASN A 380 -1.38 8.82 5.59
C ASN A 380 -0.22 7.97 6.11
N ILE A 381 -0.06 6.75 5.60
CA ILE A 381 0.99 5.80 5.98
C ILE A 381 1.83 5.45 4.76
N VAL A 382 3.16 5.52 4.88
CA VAL A 382 4.09 5.08 3.84
C VAL A 382 5.21 4.26 4.45
N ALA A 383 5.49 3.08 3.90
CA ALA A 383 6.64 2.25 4.28
C ALA A 383 7.45 1.84 3.05
N PHE A 384 8.79 1.86 3.14
CA PHE A 384 9.68 1.46 2.03
C PHE A 384 11.06 1.08 2.54
N TRP A 385 11.85 0.41 1.70
CA TRP A 385 13.27 0.24 1.94
C TRP A 385 14.07 1.41 1.37
N ASN A 386 14.95 2.00 2.17
CA ASN A 386 15.90 3.01 1.74
C ASN A 386 17.33 2.49 1.89
N PRO A 387 18.07 2.29 0.79
CA PRO A 387 19.48 1.94 0.83
C PRO A 387 20.33 3.03 1.52
N GLU A 388 21.37 2.62 2.25
CA GLU A 388 22.33 3.55 2.87
C GLU A 388 23.10 4.35 1.81
N ALA A 389 23.48 3.68 0.71
CA ALA A 389 24.14 4.32 -0.41
C ALA A 389 23.14 5.15 -1.23
N LYS A 390 23.36 6.47 -1.28
CA LYS A 390 22.55 7.41 -2.05
C LYS A 390 22.74 7.16 -3.56
N PRO A 391 21.66 6.97 -4.35
CA PRO A 391 21.76 6.82 -5.80
C PRO A 391 22.46 8.02 -6.44
N GLN A 392 23.39 7.75 -7.35
CA GLN A 392 24.16 8.77 -8.08
C GLN A 392 23.83 8.74 -9.58
N PRO A 393 23.94 9.88 -10.28
CA PRO A 393 23.73 9.92 -11.72
C PRO A 393 24.69 8.99 -12.48
N GLY A 394 24.17 8.35 -13.53
CA GLY A 394 24.92 7.42 -14.36
C GLY A 394 25.09 6.01 -13.77
N GLN A 395 24.58 5.76 -12.55
CA GLN A 395 24.55 4.42 -11.98
C GLN A 395 23.41 3.59 -12.59
N GLU A 396 23.65 2.28 -12.71
CA GLU A 396 22.60 1.29 -12.93
C GLU A 396 22.30 0.59 -11.60
N MET A 397 21.03 0.60 -11.21
CA MET A 397 20.57 -0.13 -10.03
C MET A 397 19.62 -1.24 -10.46
N LEU A 398 20.05 -2.49 -10.28
CA LEU A 398 19.24 -3.68 -10.54
C LEU A 398 18.69 -4.22 -9.22
N ILE A 399 17.37 -4.26 -9.10
CA ILE A 399 16.66 -4.61 -7.87
C ILE A 399 15.57 -5.62 -8.22
N GLY A 400 15.34 -6.60 -7.34
CA GLY A 400 14.20 -7.49 -7.45
C GLY A 400 13.50 -7.68 -6.11
N TYR A 401 12.20 -7.91 -6.16
CA TYR A 401 11.38 -8.27 -4.99
C TYR A 401 10.10 -8.99 -5.43
N ARG A 402 9.42 -9.59 -4.46
CA ARG A 402 8.06 -10.09 -4.59
C ARG A 402 7.12 -9.29 -3.70
N LEU A 403 5.92 -9.06 -4.20
CA LEU A 403 4.81 -8.49 -3.46
C LEU A 403 3.72 -9.54 -3.30
N TYR A 404 3.25 -9.74 -2.08
CA TYR A 404 2.16 -10.67 -1.76
C TYR A 404 0.97 -9.89 -1.21
N TRP A 405 -0.18 -10.07 -1.84
CA TRP A 405 -1.44 -9.41 -1.52
C TRP A 405 -2.49 -10.42 -1.09
N GLY A 406 -3.02 -10.27 0.12
CA GLY A 406 -4.10 -11.14 0.63
C GLY A 406 -4.32 -10.99 2.12
N ALA A 407 -5.20 -11.82 2.70
CA ALA A 407 -5.48 -11.76 4.13
C ALA A 407 -4.24 -11.97 5.01
N GLU A 408 -3.30 -12.81 4.58
CA GLU A 408 -2.13 -13.14 5.39
C GLU A 408 -0.85 -13.22 4.52
N PRO A 409 0.31 -12.79 5.04
CA PRO A 409 1.57 -12.90 4.32
C PRO A 409 2.07 -14.35 4.25
N PRO A 410 2.91 -14.69 3.24
CA PRO A 410 3.47 -16.04 3.10
C PRO A 410 4.51 -16.37 4.17
N ALA A 411 5.21 -15.35 4.70
CA ALA A 411 6.19 -15.48 5.76
C ALA A 411 5.58 -14.98 7.08
N ARG A 412 5.78 -15.75 8.16
CA ARG A 412 5.32 -15.40 9.52
C ARG A 412 6.37 -15.78 10.55
N PRO A 413 6.43 -15.10 11.69
CA PRO A 413 7.26 -15.53 12.80
C PRO A 413 6.87 -16.94 13.26
N PRO A 414 7.85 -17.79 13.61
CA PRO A 414 7.58 -19.03 14.34
C PRO A 414 7.20 -18.78 15.81
N LEU A 415 7.29 -17.53 16.25
CA LEU A 415 6.97 -17.04 17.59
C LEU A 415 5.51 -16.57 17.68
N ALA A 416 5.02 -16.35 18.90
CA ALA A 416 3.74 -15.69 19.10
C ALA A 416 3.76 -14.24 18.59
N GLN A 417 2.61 -13.74 18.16
CA GLN A 417 2.44 -12.43 17.53
C GLN A 417 1.56 -11.53 18.38
N ALA A 418 1.79 -10.22 18.32
CA ALA A 418 0.88 -9.24 18.89
C ALA A 418 -0.41 -9.19 18.07
N VAL A 419 -1.54 -9.57 18.66
CA VAL A 419 -2.85 -9.61 17.98
C VAL A 419 -3.75 -8.44 18.33
N ALA A 420 -3.43 -7.68 19.38
CA ALA A 420 -4.15 -6.48 19.76
C ALA A 420 -3.26 -5.53 20.56
N THR A 421 -3.47 -4.22 20.41
CA THR A 421 -2.78 -3.19 21.20
C THR A 421 -3.81 -2.19 21.70
N ARG A 422 -4.02 -2.13 23.01
CA ARG A 422 -4.97 -1.21 23.63
C ARG A 422 -4.24 -0.25 24.53
N THR A 423 -4.63 1.02 24.48
CA THR A 423 -4.02 2.06 25.32
C THR A 423 -5.07 2.91 26.04
N GLY A 424 -4.68 3.58 27.12
CA GLY A 424 -5.59 4.44 27.88
C GLY A 424 -4.97 5.00 29.15
N LEU A 425 -5.78 5.65 29.98
CA LEU A 425 -5.30 6.22 31.24
C LEU A 425 -4.86 5.11 32.21
N GLY A 426 -3.62 5.19 32.69
CA GLY A 426 -3.03 4.26 33.65
C GLY A 426 -3.58 4.41 35.07
N GLY A 427 -3.02 3.65 36.02
CA GLY A 427 -3.42 3.61 37.42
C GLY A 427 -4.15 2.34 37.85
N VAL A 428 -4.19 2.11 39.16
CA VAL A 428 -4.84 0.92 39.73
C VAL A 428 -6.36 1.14 39.80
N ILE A 429 -7.13 0.17 39.30
CA ILE A 429 -8.61 0.21 39.34
C ILE A 429 -9.08 0.37 40.79
N GLY A 430 -10.03 1.29 41.02
CA GLY A 430 -10.59 1.57 42.34
C GLY A 430 -9.70 2.42 43.25
N LYS A 431 -8.53 2.89 42.78
CA LYS A 431 -7.68 3.83 43.51
C LYS A 431 -7.68 5.20 42.83
N LYS A 432 -7.67 6.27 43.63
CA LYS A 432 -7.49 7.63 43.14
C LYS A 432 -6.12 7.74 42.46
N ARG A 433 -6.08 8.35 41.27
CA ARG A 433 -4.85 8.63 40.55
C ARG A 433 -4.17 9.87 41.13
N GLU A 434 -2.89 9.74 41.48
CA GLU A 434 -2.10 10.84 42.02
C GLU A 434 -1.23 11.52 40.96
N ARG A 435 -0.94 10.82 39.85
CA ARG A 435 -0.18 11.34 38.70
C ARG A 435 -0.68 10.73 37.40
N PHE A 436 -0.33 11.39 36.29
CA PHE A 436 -0.57 10.87 34.95
C PHE A 436 0.34 9.68 34.65
N SER A 437 -0.26 8.63 34.10
CA SER A 437 0.44 7.51 33.47
C SER A 437 -0.41 7.02 32.32
N TRP A 438 0.21 6.43 31.31
CA TRP A 438 -0.47 5.85 30.15
C TRP A 438 -0.29 4.35 30.13
N ARG A 439 -1.41 3.63 30.07
CA ARG A 439 -1.46 2.18 30.05
C ARG A 439 -1.30 1.65 28.65
N PHE A 440 -0.57 0.55 28.55
CA PHE A 440 -0.51 -0.30 27.38
C PHE A 440 -0.93 -1.71 27.79
N ALA A 441 -1.83 -2.31 27.02
CA ALA A 441 -2.23 -3.70 27.11
C ALA A 441 -2.06 -4.33 25.72
N VAL A 442 -1.07 -5.21 25.60
CA VAL A 442 -0.70 -5.87 24.35
C VAL A 442 -0.98 -7.36 24.48
N ASP A 443 -1.83 -7.87 23.60
CA ASP A 443 -2.19 -9.28 23.59
C ASP A 443 -1.32 -10.04 22.60
N PHE A 444 -0.73 -11.13 23.05
CA PHE A 444 0.06 -12.03 22.22
C PHE A 444 -0.60 -13.39 22.10
N GLN A 445 -0.62 -13.93 20.88
CA GLN A 445 -1.20 -15.23 20.55
C GLN A 445 -0.28 -16.03 19.63
N GLY A 446 -0.35 -17.36 19.71
CA GLY A 446 0.41 -18.29 18.87
C GLY A 446 1.66 -18.82 19.56
N GLY A 447 2.55 -19.44 18.77
CA GLY A 447 3.75 -20.10 19.29
C GLY A 447 3.45 -21.10 20.40
N GLU A 448 4.26 -21.09 21.46
CA GLU A 448 4.10 -21.99 22.62
C GLU A 448 3.25 -21.41 23.76
N LEU A 449 2.70 -20.19 23.62
CA LEU A 449 2.00 -19.47 24.69
C LEU A 449 0.85 -20.27 25.30
N ALA A 450 0.01 -20.91 24.48
CA ALA A 450 -1.12 -21.69 24.94
C ALA A 450 -0.70 -22.84 25.89
N SER A 451 0.49 -23.40 25.68
CA SER A 451 1.01 -24.51 26.49
C SER A 451 1.59 -24.06 27.83
N LEU A 452 1.94 -22.78 27.96
CA LEU A 452 2.52 -22.18 29.16
C LEU A 452 1.44 -21.71 30.15
N ILE A 453 0.18 -21.61 29.69
CA ILE A 453 -0.98 -21.37 30.54
C ILE A 453 -0.98 -22.46 31.63
N ASP A 454 -0.99 -22.04 32.90
CA ASP A 454 -0.94 -22.87 34.11
C ASP A 454 0.40 -23.57 34.40
N LYS A 455 1.45 -23.37 33.57
CA LYS A 455 2.70 -24.15 33.66
C LYS A 455 3.99 -23.34 33.79
N GLY A 456 3.98 -22.06 33.40
CA GLY A 456 5.22 -21.27 33.32
C GLY A 456 5.11 -19.86 33.88
N GLU A 457 6.24 -19.36 34.39
CA GLU A 457 6.46 -17.93 34.60
C GLU A 457 6.78 -17.30 33.23
N VAL A 458 5.81 -16.56 32.69
CA VAL A 458 5.99 -15.72 31.51
C VAL A 458 6.24 -14.30 32.00
N GLU A 459 7.30 -13.68 31.50
CA GLU A 459 7.71 -12.32 31.83
C GLU A 459 7.49 -11.40 30.63
N ALA A 460 6.93 -10.21 30.87
CA ALA A 460 6.93 -9.12 29.91
C ALA A 460 8.21 -8.29 30.09
N VAL A 461 9.08 -8.31 29.08
CA VAL A 461 10.28 -7.47 29.07
C VAL A 461 9.96 -6.17 28.37
N VAL A 462 9.90 -5.07 29.13
CA VAL A 462 9.58 -3.73 28.62
C VAL A 462 10.82 -2.84 28.73
N GLN A 463 11.17 -2.17 27.64
CA GLN A 463 12.22 -1.16 27.59
C GLN A 463 11.66 0.13 27.03
N THR A 464 11.98 1.25 27.66
CA THR A 464 11.54 2.59 27.24
C THR A 464 12.75 3.50 27.04
N SER A 465 12.70 4.37 26.04
CA SER A 465 13.79 5.34 25.80
C SER A 465 13.88 6.41 26.90
N ARG A 466 12.76 6.73 27.54
CA ARG A 466 12.64 7.65 28.67
C ARG A 466 11.38 7.34 29.50
N GLY A 467 11.27 7.93 30.67
CA GLY A 467 10.17 7.65 31.61
C GLY A 467 10.33 6.33 32.34
N THR A 468 9.38 6.01 33.21
CA THR A 468 9.43 4.83 34.09
C THR A 468 8.21 3.95 33.84
N THR A 469 8.44 2.64 33.77
CA THR A 469 7.37 1.64 33.68
C THR A 469 6.93 1.17 35.05
N GLU A 470 5.63 0.96 35.21
CA GLU A 470 5.01 0.51 36.45
C GLU A 470 3.98 -0.59 36.15
N ILE A 471 3.67 -1.41 37.15
CA ILE A 471 2.61 -2.43 37.05
C ILE A 471 2.84 -3.41 35.87
N VAL A 472 4.11 -3.64 35.52
CA VAL A 472 4.50 -4.56 34.44
C VAL A 472 4.05 -5.97 34.81
N SER A 473 3.29 -6.61 33.93
CA SER A 473 2.85 -8.00 34.11
C SER A 473 2.60 -8.68 32.76
N ALA A 474 2.81 -9.99 32.71
CA ALA A 474 2.31 -10.85 31.65
C ALA A 474 1.30 -11.83 32.27
N ARG A 475 0.05 -11.78 31.81
CA ARG A 475 -1.04 -12.57 32.40
C ARG A 475 -1.64 -13.50 31.35
N PRO A 476 -1.94 -14.77 31.68
CA PRO A 476 -2.67 -15.64 30.78
C PRO A 476 -4.02 -15.02 30.39
N LEU A 477 -4.36 -15.08 29.11
CA LEU A 477 -5.66 -14.69 28.57
C LEU A 477 -6.24 -15.92 27.82
N ARG A 478 -7.13 -16.64 28.50
CA ARG A 478 -7.58 -17.98 28.06
C ARG A 478 -8.44 -17.90 26.80
N GLU A 479 -9.19 -16.82 26.66
CA GLU A 479 -10.11 -16.54 25.56
C GLU A 479 -9.39 -16.51 24.21
N ILE A 480 -8.15 -16.02 24.18
CA ILE A 480 -7.29 -16.04 22.99
C ILE A 480 -6.21 -17.14 23.04
N LYS A 481 -6.20 -17.98 24.08
CA LYS A 481 -5.15 -18.98 24.33
C LYS A 481 -3.73 -18.36 24.29
N GLY A 482 -3.60 -17.18 24.89
CA GLY A 482 -2.42 -16.33 24.80
C GLY A 482 -2.09 -15.63 26.11
N TYR A 483 -1.32 -14.55 26.01
CA TYR A 483 -0.92 -13.73 27.16
C TYR A 483 -1.14 -12.25 26.87
N ARG A 484 -1.60 -11.51 27.88
CA ARG A 484 -1.64 -10.06 27.89
C ARG A 484 -0.41 -9.52 28.64
N ALA A 485 0.45 -8.81 27.92
CA ALA A 485 1.45 -7.94 28.52
C ALA A 485 0.78 -6.60 28.87
N MET A 486 0.95 -6.15 30.10
CA MET A 486 0.32 -4.92 30.59
C MET A 486 1.32 -4.13 31.42
N PHE A 487 1.42 -2.82 31.16
CA PHE A 487 2.26 -1.90 31.91
C PHE A 487 1.71 -0.48 31.81
N ASP A 488 2.01 0.33 32.81
CA ASP A 488 1.77 1.77 32.79
C ASP A 488 3.10 2.49 32.57
N LEU A 489 3.11 3.50 31.71
CA LEU A 489 4.25 4.38 31.46
C LEU A 489 3.98 5.74 32.10
N VAL A 490 4.86 6.14 33.01
CA VAL A 490 4.92 7.50 33.55
C VAL A 490 5.91 8.30 32.71
N PRO A 491 5.46 9.29 31.91
CA PRO A 491 6.37 10.20 31.23
C PRO A 491 7.27 10.93 32.25
N PRO A 492 8.52 11.22 31.92
CA PRO A 492 9.45 11.85 32.88
C PRO A 492 9.12 13.33 33.15
N ASP A 493 8.34 13.96 32.27
CA ASP A 493 7.91 15.36 32.35
C ASP A 493 6.60 15.58 31.57
N GLU A 494 6.19 16.84 31.45
CA GLU A 494 4.99 17.23 30.70
C GLU A 494 5.22 17.39 29.19
N SER A 495 6.41 17.06 28.67
CA SER A 495 6.70 17.19 27.25
C SER A 495 5.87 16.21 26.41
N THR A 496 5.71 16.58 25.14
CA THR A 496 5.08 15.74 24.10
C THR A 496 6.11 14.95 23.29
N ASP A 497 7.36 14.94 23.75
CA ASP A 497 8.45 14.28 23.04
C ASP A 497 8.19 12.77 22.98
N GLN A 498 8.64 12.18 21.88
CA GLN A 498 8.44 10.77 21.62
C GLN A 498 9.14 9.89 22.67
N ILE A 499 8.43 8.83 23.07
CA ILE A 499 8.93 7.74 23.90
C ILE A 499 8.84 6.46 23.07
N ASP A 500 9.99 5.85 22.80
CA ASP A 500 10.07 4.56 22.12
C ASP A 500 9.93 3.45 23.16
N ILE A 501 9.09 2.46 22.87
CA ILE A 501 8.77 1.35 23.76
C ILE A 501 9.00 0.04 23.02
N ARG A 502 9.83 -0.83 23.58
CA ARG A 502 10.09 -2.18 23.09
C ARG A 502 9.54 -3.19 24.09
N LEU A 503 8.77 -4.16 23.61
CA LEU A 503 8.13 -5.20 24.40
C LEU A 503 8.27 -6.57 23.72
N TYR A 504 8.57 -7.60 24.49
CA TYR A 504 8.41 -8.99 24.09
C TYR A 504 8.15 -9.86 25.32
N LEU A 505 7.60 -11.05 25.12
CA LEU A 505 7.45 -12.05 26.18
C LEU A 505 8.60 -13.05 26.16
N ARG A 506 9.04 -13.47 27.34
CA ARG A 506 10.02 -14.55 27.51
C ARG A 506 9.63 -15.51 28.63
N SER A 507 10.19 -16.72 28.61
CA SER A 507 10.18 -17.64 29.74
C SER A 507 11.51 -18.40 29.81
N GLY A 508 12.10 -18.52 31.00
CA GLY A 508 13.38 -19.23 31.19
C GLY A 508 14.52 -18.71 30.30
N GLY A 509 14.54 -17.42 29.98
CA GLY A 509 15.53 -16.80 29.08
C GLY A 509 15.25 -16.98 27.58
N LYS A 510 14.24 -17.76 27.19
CA LYS A 510 13.81 -17.95 25.79
C LYS A 510 12.76 -16.92 25.40
N THR A 511 12.97 -16.21 24.29
CA THR A 511 11.99 -15.31 23.69
C THR A 511 10.81 -16.11 23.11
N LEU A 512 9.59 -15.70 23.45
CA LEU A 512 8.34 -16.39 23.08
C LEU A 512 7.57 -15.69 21.96
N THR A 513 7.76 -14.39 21.79
CA THR A 513 7.01 -13.54 20.85
C THR A 513 7.93 -12.82 19.90
N GLU A 514 7.38 -12.31 18.80
CA GLU A 514 7.99 -11.19 18.09
C GLU A 514 8.18 -9.97 19.02
N THR A 515 8.99 -9.02 18.59
CA THR A 515 9.17 -7.74 19.28
C THR A 515 8.06 -6.77 18.89
N TRP A 516 7.23 -6.36 19.85
CA TRP A 516 6.35 -5.22 19.72
C TRP A 516 7.15 -3.94 19.94
N LEU A 517 7.11 -3.02 18.98
CA LEU A 517 7.80 -1.73 19.02
C LEU A 517 6.77 -0.62 18.83
N TYR A 518 6.72 0.34 19.75
CA TYR A 518 5.70 1.39 19.75
C TYR A 518 6.30 2.75 19.99
N GLN A 519 5.70 3.76 19.37
CA GLN A 519 6.07 5.15 19.58
C GLN A 519 4.92 5.93 20.18
N TYR A 520 5.15 6.38 21.40
CA TYR A 520 4.17 7.12 22.16
C TYR A 520 4.59 8.57 22.28
N ASN A 521 3.73 9.50 21.85
CA ASN A 521 3.85 10.90 22.19
C ASN A 521 2.83 11.18 23.30
N PRO A 522 3.28 11.54 24.51
CA PRO A 522 2.36 11.93 25.57
C PRO A 522 1.42 13.06 25.09
N PRO A 523 0.14 13.05 25.51
CA PRO A 523 -0.75 14.15 25.21
C PRO A 523 -0.18 15.47 25.80
N PRO A 524 -0.47 16.64 25.22
CA PRO A 524 -0.03 17.92 25.76
C PRO A 524 -0.48 18.14 27.21
N ALA A 525 0.27 18.96 27.96
CA ALA A 525 -0.18 19.45 29.27
C ALA A 525 -1.57 20.10 29.16
N GLY A 526 -2.46 19.79 30.09
CA GLY A 526 -3.84 20.30 30.10
C GLY A 526 -4.80 19.68 29.06
N ALA A 527 -4.33 18.75 28.22
CA ALA A 527 -5.21 18.03 27.31
C ALA A 527 -6.20 17.12 28.08
N PRO A 528 -7.44 16.91 27.60
CA PRO A 528 -8.43 16.06 28.26
C PRO A 528 -7.93 14.64 28.55
N GLU A 529 -7.03 14.11 27.73
CA GLU A 529 -6.40 12.80 27.91
C GLU A 529 -5.56 12.71 29.20
N ARG A 530 -5.13 13.85 29.76
CA ARG A 530 -4.41 13.93 31.05
C ARG A 530 -5.32 14.09 32.26
N THR A 531 -6.64 14.23 32.08
CA THR A 531 -7.57 14.40 33.20
C THR A 531 -7.56 13.16 34.10
N LEU A 532 -7.21 13.36 35.36
CA LEU A 532 -7.24 12.32 36.39
C LEU A 532 -8.65 12.25 36.97
N TYR A 533 -9.30 11.10 36.80
CA TYR A 533 -10.59 10.77 37.43
C TYR A 533 -10.39 9.95 38.70
#